data_AF-A0A1F5YSU9-F1
#
_entry.id   AF-A0A1F5YSU9-F1
#
_cell.length_a   1.000
_cell.length_b   1.000
_cell.length_c   1.000
_cell.angle_alpha   90.00
_cell.angle_beta   90.00
_cell.angle_gamma   90.00
#
_symmetry.space_group_name_H-M   'P 1'
#
loop_
_entity.id
_entity.type
_entity.pdbx_description
1 polymer ?
#
loop_
_entity_poly.entity_id
_entity_poly.type
_entity_poly.pdbx_seq_one_letter_code
_entity_poly.pdbx_strand_id
1 'polypeptide(L)'
;MAWFWARIKKRTLKLVYLKGGYHRLLETLAKEIKKSGGQIILGSSFEKNMLRTFDRVIFTAPSSVFVRILPDLPSSFSKRLKSIPHLHALNLLLITKDKILEKEYWLNINDRSFPFLGVVAHTNFVDKKYYGGKHLTWIANYLPSEHPYLKMTKEKLFSIYKPYLQKINPHFNYRLTTNDYQLFFGPFAQPVVGVNYSKIKPDFKTPLTNVILANMDMVYPWDRGTNYAIELGINAAKYLEKTIEN
;
A
#
# COMPACT_ATOMS: atom_id res chain seq x y z
N MET A 1 -21.75 -8.67 3.92
CA MET A 1 -20.67 -8.61 2.92
C MET A 1 -20.37 -7.16 2.46
N ALA A 2 -20.19 -6.19 3.37
CA ALA A 2 -20.09 -4.77 2.99
C ALA A 2 -18.84 -4.44 2.15
N TRP A 3 -17.70 -5.08 2.46
CA TRP A 3 -16.45 -4.89 1.73
C TRP A 3 -16.53 -5.32 0.26
N PHE A 4 -17.17 -6.46 -0.03
CA PHE A 4 -17.38 -6.91 -1.41
C PHE A 4 -18.16 -5.88 -2.22
N TRP A 5 -19.27 -5.39 -1.68
CA TRP A 5 -20.08 -4.37 -2.36
C TRP A 5 -19.34 -3.05 -2.56
N ALA A 6 -18.44 -2.68 -1.65
CA ALA A 6 -17.56 -1.53 -1.84
C ALA A 6 -16.65 -1.66 -3.08
N ARG A 7 -16.23 -2.89 -3.44
CA ARG A 7 -15.44 -3.15 -4.66
C ARG A 7 -16.22 -2.93 -5.95
N ILE A 8 -17.55 -2.92 -5.91
CA ILE A 8 -18.42 -2.65 -7.05
C ILE A 8 -18.80 -1.16 -7.05
N LYS A 9 -19.30 -0.66 -5.91
CA LYS A 9 -19.87 0.69 -5.78
C LYS A 9 -18.87 1.81 -6.11
N LYS A 10 -17.60 1.66 -5.74
CA LYS A 10 -16.59 2.74 -5.83
C LYS A 10 -15.65 2.63 -7.05
N ARG A 11 -15.87 1.68 -7.96
CA ARG A 11 -15.05 1.59 -9.18
C ARG A 11 -15.37 2.72 -10.14
N THR A 12 -14.32 3.29 -10.72
CA THR A 12 -14.40 4.31 -11.77
C THR A 12 -13.49 3.91 -12.93
N LEU A 13 -13.93 4.19 -14.15
CA LEU A 13 -13.10 4.08 -15.36
C LEU A 13 -12.31 5.38 -15.65
N LYS A 14 -12.65 6.46 -14.95
CA LYS A 14 -11.94 7.75 -15.06
C LYS A 14 -10.75 7.74 -14.11
N LEU A 15 -9.55 7.67 -14.69
CA LEU A 15 -8.28 7.68 -13.98
C LEU A 15 -7.53 8.97 -14.27
N VAL A 16 -6.72 9.42 -13.31
CA VAL A 16 -5.82 10.58 -13.46
C VAL A 16 -4.43 10.19 -12.96
N TYR A 17 -3.41 10.74 -13.60
CA TYR A 17 -2.02 10.63 -13.16
C TYR A 17 -1.44 12.01 -12.94
N LEU A 18 -0.80 12.22 -11.78
CA LEU A 18 -0.11 13.47 -11.49
C LEU A 18 1.15 13.59 -12.35
N LYS A 19 1.35 14.75 -12.98
CA LYS A 19 2.62 15.05 -13.66
C LYS A 19 3.76 15.00 -12.63
N GLY A 20 4.76 14.17 -12.88
CA GLY A 20 5.84 13.88 -11.91
C GLY A 20 5.51 12.80 -10.87
N GLY A 21 4.35 12.15 -10.99
CA GLY A 21 3.93 11.03 -10.14
C GLY A 21 3.59 11.40 -8.71
N TYR A 22 3.32 10.38 -7.89
CA TYR A 22 2.99 10.54 -6.47
C TYR A 22 4.09 11.22 -5.65
N HIS A 23 5.35 11.15 -6.08
CA HIS A 23 6.46 11.80 -5.41
C HIS A 23 6.24 13.31 -5.27
N ARG A 24 5.72 13.98 -6.32
CA ARG A 24 5.42 15.41 -6.29
C ARG A 24 4.40 15.79 -5.22
N LEU A 25 3.40 14.95 -5.00
CA LEU A 25 2.42 15.16 -3.94
C LEU A 25 3.12 15.10 -2.56
N LEU A 26 3.98 14.12 -2.34
CA LEU A 26 4.71 13.96 -1.08
C LEU A 26 5.67 15.13 -0.82
N GLU A 27 6.42 15.56 -1.83
CA GLU A 27 7.30 16.75 -1.73
C GLU A 27 6.52 18.01 -1.37
N THR A 28 5.36 18.20 -2.01
CA THR A 28 4.50 19.36 -1.77
C THR A 28 3.94 19.34 -0.34
N LEU A 29 3.44 18.19 0.12
CA LEU A 29 2.97 18.02 1.49
C LEU A 29 4.11 18.28 2.50
N ALA A 30 5.31 17.75 2.25
CA ALA A 30 6.45 17.98 3.11
C ALA A 30 6.85 19.47 3.19
N LYS A 31 6.76 20.20 2.07
CA LYS A 31 6.99 21.64 2.02
C LYS A 31 5.96 22.41 2.84
N GLU A 32 4.67 22.10 2.68
CA GLU A 32 3.59 22.78 3.42
C GLU A 32 3.63 22.49 4.92
N ILE A 33 4.02 21.27 5.33
CA ILE A 33 4.26 20.94 6.74
C ILE A 33 5.33 21.86 7.32
N LYS A 34 6.49 21.98 6.65
CA LYS A 34 7.60 22.83 7.10
C LYS A 34 7.22 24.31 7.12
N LYS A 35 6.51 24.79 6.10
CA LYS A 35 6.02 26.17 6.02
C LYS A 35 5.09 26.51 7.17
N SER A 36 4.29 25.54 7.62
CA SER A 36 3.40 25.66 8.78
C SER A 36 4.11 25.47 10.13
N GLY A 37 5.45 25.42 10.16
CA GLY A 37 6.25 25.23 11.38
C GLY A 37 6.40 23.77 11.84
N GLY A 38 5.86 22.80 11.09
CA GLY A 38 6.01 21.38 11.38
C GLY A 38 7.41 20.86 11.08
N GLN A 39 7.83 19.84 11.84
CA GLN A 39 9.12 19.18 11.66
C GLN A 39 8.95 17.79 11.02
N ILE A 40 9.88 17.43 10.14
CA ILE A 40 9.94 16.11 9.50
C ILE A 40 11.29 15.50 9.82
N ILE A 41 11.28 14.43 10.61
CA ILE A 41 12.48 13.70 11.05
C ILE A 41 12.51 12.37 10.31
N LEU A 42 13.54 12.18 9.48
CA LEU A 42 13.77 10.95 8.70
C LEU A 42 14.97 10.19 9.27
N GLY A 43 15.06 8.88 8.97
CA GLY A 43 16.14 8.03 9.48
C GLY A 43 16.06 7.77 10.99
N SER A 44 14.94 8.11 11.63
CA SER A 44 14.68 7.91 13.05
C SER A 44 13.47 6.99 13.23
N SER A 45 13.58 6.04 14.16
CA SER A 45 12.47 5.15 14.52
C SER A 45 11.75 5.69 15.75
N PHE A 46 10.43 5.58 15.77
CA PHE A 46 9.64 5.95 16.95
C PHE A 46 9.79 4.90 18.06
N GLU A 47 10.14 5.35 19.25
CA GLU A 47 10.31 4.50 20.45
C GLU A 47 9.29 4.86 21.53
N LYS A 48 8.98 3.91 22.42
CA LYS A 48 7.95 4.05 23.46
C LYS A 48 8.18 5.24 24.40
N ASN A 49 9.43 5.53 24.75
CA ASN A 49 9.81 6.67 25.59
C ASN A 49 9.41 8.02 24.97
N MET A 50 9.38 8.14 23.64
CA MET A 50 8.95 9.33 22.92
C MET A 50 7.47 9.66 23.13
N LEU A 51 6.65 8.72 23.63
CA LEU A 51 5.28 9.03 24.03
C LEU A 51 5.20 10.10 25.12
N ARG A 52 6.26 10.28 25.92
CA ARG A 52 6.31 11.27 27.00
C ARG A 52 6.82 12.63 26.52
N THR A 53 7.33 12.73 25.28
CA THR A 53 7.85 13.98 24.73
C THR A 53 6.80 14.79 23.98
N PHE A 54 5.56 14.27 23.86
CA PHE A 54 4.46 14.91 23.17
C PHE A 54 3.18 14.86 24.01
N ASP A 55 2.42 15.95 24.02
CA ASP A 55 1.12 16.02 24.70
C ASP A 55 0.10 15.06 24.08
N ARG A 56 0.22 14.84 22.76
CA ARG A 56 -0.64 13.96 21.96
C ARG A 56 0.15 13.31 20.84
N VAL A 57 -0.21 12.08 20.49
CA VAL A 57 0.44 11.28 19.44
C VAL A 57 -0.61 10.66 18.53
N ILE A 58 -0.48 10.89 17.22
CA ILE A 58 -1.23 10.16 16.18
C ILE A 58 -0.32 9.09 15.61
N PHE A 59 -0.66 7.83 15.85
CA PHE A 59 0.10 6.69 15.37
C PHE A 59 -0.48 6.17 14.06
N THR A 60 0.27 6.26 12.95
CA THR A 60 -0.25 5.91 11.61
C THR A 60 0.34 4.62 11.02
N ALA A 61 1.29 3.99 11.71
CA ALA A 61 1.89 2.73 11.27
C ALA A 61 0.92 1.54 11.44
N PRO A 62 1.22 0.37 10.82
CA PRO A 62 0.40 -0.83 10.92
C PRO A 62 0.14 -1.25 12.37
N SER A 63 -1.04 -1.81 12.64
CA SER A 63 -1.43 -2.20 14.01
C SER A 63 -0.47 -3.22 14.65
N SER A 64 0.14 -4.09 13.84
CA SER A 64 1.19 -5.01 14.29
C SER A 64 2.45 -4.28 14.78
N VAL A 65 2.83 -3.16 14.14
CA VAL A 65 3.94 -2.31 14.54
C VAL A 65 3.58 -1.54 15.82
N PHE A 66 2.36 -1.02 15.90
CA PHE A 66 1.84 -0.34 17.10
C PHE A 66 1.94 -1.22 18.34
N VAL A 67 1.42 -2.46 18.27
CA VAL A 67 1.46 -3.41 19.40
C VAL A 67 2.89 -3.85 19.73
N ARG A 68 3.80 -3.88 18.75
CA ARG A 68 5.21 -4.23 18.99
C ARG A 68 5.95 -3.13 19.75
N ILE A 69 5.72 -1.86 19.40
CA ILE A 69 6.36 -0.71 20.07
C ILE A 69 5.79 -0.49 21.48
N LEU A 70 4.52 -0.86 21.69
CA LEU A 70 3.80 -0.64 22.95
C LEU A 70 3.38 -1.99 23.58
N PRO A 71 4.34 -2.76 24.13
CA PRO A 71 4.08 -4.10 24.66
C PRO A 71 3.14 -4.12 25.88
N ASP A 72 3.06 -3.02 26.64
CA ASP A 72 2.25 -2.91 27.87
C ASP A 72 0.76 -2.67 27.60
N LEU A 73 0.34 -2.61 26.33
CA LEU A 73 -1.07 -2.46 25.98
C LEU A 73 -1.89 -3.66 26.53
N PRO A 74 -3.11 -3.43 27.03
CA PRO A 74 -3.99 -4.49 27.52
C PRO A 74 -4.06 -5.67 26.55
N SER A 75 -3.92 -6.89 27.08
CA SER A 75 -3.83 -8.12 26.27
C SER A 75 -5.03 -8.28 25.31
N SER A 76 -6.24 -7.93 25.75
CA SER A 76 -7.45 -7.97 24.91
C SER A 76 -7.35 -7.02 23.70
N PHE A 77 -6.87 -5.79 23.91
CA PHE A 77 -6.67 -4.81 22.84
C PHE A 77 -5.59 -5.28 21.86
N SER A 78 -4.45 -5.72 22.36
CA SER A 78 -3.32 -6.22 21.58
C SER A 78 -3.70 -7.45 20.75
N LYS A 79 -4.41 -8.42 21.33
CA LYS A 79 -4.91 -9.61 20.63
C LYS A 79 -5.90 -9.25 19.53
N ARG A 80 -6.83 -8.32 19.79
CA ARG A 80 -7.78 -7.83 18.78
C ARG A 80 -7.05 -7.23 17.58
N LEU A 81 -6.09 -6.34 17.79
CA LEU A 81 -5.33 -5.74 16.69
C LEU A 81 -4.49 -6.76 15.90
N LYS A 82 -3.85 -7.69 16.60
CA LYS A 82 -3.06 -8.78 15.98
C LYS A 82 -3.92 -9.80 15.23
N SER A 83 -5.23 -9.86 15.48
CA SER A 83 -6.14 -10.78 14.81
C SER A 83 -6.42 -10.42 13.35
N ILE A 84 -6.10 -9.19 12.93
CA ILE A 84 -6.26 -8.73 11.55
C ILE A 84 -5.07 -9.24 10.73
N PRO A 85 -5.28 -10.18 9.78
CA PRO A 85 -4.21 -10.63 8.93
C PRO A 85 -3.87 -9.55 7.90
N HIS A 86 -2.61 -9.49 7.47
CA HIS A 86 -2.18 -8.61 6.38
C HIS A 86 -1.51 -9.39 5.28
N LEU A 87 -1.73 -8.96 4.05
CA LEU A 87 -0.93 -9.33 2.89
C LEU A 87 0.12 -8.25 2.64
N HIS A 88 1.28 -8.68 2.13
CA HIS A 88 2.34 -7.80 1.65
C HIS A 88 2.25 -7.65 0.14
N ALA A 89 2.52 -6.46 -0.38
CA ALA A 89 2.64 -6.23 -1.81
C ALA A 89 4.04 -6.60 -2.28
N LEU A 90 4.12 -7.43 -3.32
CA LEU A 90 5.36 -7.73 -4.02
C LEU A 90 5.14 -7.44 -5.50
N ASN A 91 5.84 -6.42 -6.02
CA ASN A 91 5.66 -5.95 -7.38
C ASN A 91 6.97 -6.01 -8.14
N LEU A 92 6.98 -6.68 -9.29
CA LEU A 92 8.11 -6.68 -10.23
C LEU A 92 7.80 -5.70 -11.36
N LEU A 93 8.59 -4.64 -11.47
CA LEU A 93 8.56 -3.70 -12.59
C LEU A 93 9.44 -4.21 -13.71
N LEU A 94 8.88 -4.34 -14.92
CA LEU A 94 9.59 -4.66 -16.14
C LEU A 94 9.78 -3.38 -16.97
N ILE A 95 11.02 -3.11 -17.36
CA ILE A 95 11.42 -1.96 -18.18
C ILE A 95 11.83 -2.47 -19.56
N THR A 96 11.00 -2.20 -20.55
CA THR A 96 11.02 -2.91 -21.83
C THR A 96 11.08 -1.94 -23.01
N LYS A 97 11.63 -2.40 -24.15
CA LYS A 97 11.62 -1.62 -25.39
C LYS A 97 10.23 -1.64 -26.05
N ASP A 98 9.57 -2.80 -25.99
CA ASP A 98 8.28 -3.08 -26.59
C ASP A 98 7.24 -3.34 -25.49
N LYS A 99 5.96 -3.22 -25.84
CA LYS A 99 4.88 -3.41 -24.87
C LYS A 99 4.69 -4.90 -24.51
N ILE A 100 4.32 -5.15 -23.26
CA ILE A 100 3.84 -6.48 -22.84
C ILE A 100 2.34 -6.63 -23.15
N LEU A 101 1.55 -5.59 -22.87
CA LEU A 101 0.13 -5.50 -23.21
C LEU A 101 -0.05 -4.43 -24.30
N GLU A 102 -0.78 -4.76 -25.36
CA GLU A 102 -0.93 -3.88 -26.52
C GLU A 102 -1.65 -2.57 -26.17
N LYS A 103 -2.82 -2.68 -25.51
CA LYS A 103 -3.72 -1.55 -25.26
C LYS A 103 -4.12 -1.41 -23.80
N GLU A 104 -4.18 -2.52 -23.07
CA GLU A 104 -4.75 -2.59 -21.74
C GLU A 104 -3.83 -1.88 -20.75
N TYR A 105 -4.39 -0.98 -19.94
CA TYR A 105 -3.67 -0.43 -18.79
C TYR A 105 -3.56 -1.47 -17.66
N TRP A 106 -4.61 -2.25 -17.42
CA TRP A 106 -4.71 -3.17 -16.30
C TRP A 106 -5.35 -4.49 -16.74
N LEU A 107 -4.64 -5.60 -16.52
CA LEU A 107 -5.14 -6.95 -16.70
C LEU A 107 -5.20 -7.66 -15.33
N ASN A 108 -6.40 -8.10 -14.95
CA ASN A 108 -6.59 -8.94 -13.75
C ASN A 108 -6.35 -10.40 -14.13
N ILE A 109 -5.59 -11.12 -13.31
CA ILE A 109 -5.32 -12.53 -13.50
C ILE A 109 -6.19 -13.33 -12.53
N ASN A 110 -7.21 -14.01 -13.07
CA ASN A 110 -8.14 -14.83 -12.29
C ASN A 110 -7.85 -16.33 -12.42
N ASP A 111 -6.92 -16.72 -13.30
CA ASP A 111 -6.44 -18.10 -13.42
C ASP A 111 -5.50 -18.42 -12.26
N ARG A 112 -5.88 -19.41 -11.44
CA ARG A 112 -5.14 -19.82 -10.24
C ARG A 112 -3.80 -20.49 -10.55
N SER A 113 -3.56 -20.89 -11.80
CA SER A 113 -2.26 -21.42 -12.22
C SER A 113 -1.18 -20.35 -12.33
N PHE A 114 -1.56 -19.07 -12.42
CA PHE A 114 -0.60 -17.97 -12.53
C PHE A 114 0.02 -17.60 -11.18
N PRO A 115 1.31 -17.23 -11.16
CA PRO A 115 2.04 -16.91 -9.92
C PRO A 115 1.90 -15.44 -9.48
N PHE A 116 0.96 -14.68 -10.06
CA PHE A 116 0.71 -13.26 -9.77
C PHE A 116 -0.74 -12.88 -10.09
N LEU A 117 -1.20 -11.73 -9.56
CA LEU A 117 -2.61 -11.33 -9.56
C LEU A 117 -2.95 -10.29 -10.63
N GLY A 118 -1.96 -9.54 -11.12
CA GLY A 118 -2.22 -8.49 -12.09
C GLY A 118 -1.02 -8.08 -12.90
N VAL A 119 -1.29 -7.58 -14.10
CA VAL A 119 -0.32 -6.96 -15.01
C VAL A 119 -0.81 -5.54 -15.31
N VAL A 120 -0.01 -4.53 -14.96
CA VAL A 120 -0.36 -3.12 -15.10
C VAL A 120 0.64 -2.45 -16.04
N ALA A 121 0.25 -2.26 -17.30
CA ALA A 121 1.07 -1.58 -18.30
C ALA A 121 0.95 -0.07 -18.12
N HIS A 122 1.73 0.47 -17.16
CA HIS A 122 1.75 1.89 -16.80
C HIS A 122 1.89 2.81 -18.03
N THR A 123 2.74 2.43 -18.99
CA THR A 123 2.96 3.23 -20.19
C THR A 123 1.88 3.10 -21.28
N ASN A 124 0.81 2.34 -21.04
CA ASN A 124 -0.42 2.44 -21.83
C ASN A 124 -1.34 3.54 -21.29
N PHE A 125 -1.12 3.99 -20.05
CA PHE A 125 -1.87 5.09 -19.43
C PHE A 125 -1.09 6.42 -19.44
N VAL A 126 0.22 6.37 -19.23
CA VAL A 126 1.11 7.55 -19.25
C VAL A 126 2.14 7.41 -20.35
N ASP A 127 2.31 8.44 -21.17
CA ASP A 127 3.23 8.41 -22.32
C ASP A 127 4.67 8.04 -21.92
N LYS A 128 5.28 7.12 -22.68
CA LYS A 128 6.65 6.62 -22.46
C LYS A 128 7.73 7.70 -22.60
N LYS A 129 7.44 8.84 -23.22
CA LYS A 129 8.39 9.98 -23.30
C LYS A 129 8.85 10.46 -21.93
N TYR A 130 8.03 10.26 -20.88
CA TYR A 130 8.39 10.58 -19.50
C TYR A 130 9.29 9.52 -18.84
N TYR A 131 9.58 8.42 -19.53
CA TYR A 131 10.32 7.26 -19.03
C TYR A 131 11.45 6.85 -19.99
N GLY A 132 12.11 7.83 -20.61
CA GLY A 132 13.23 7.58 -21.52
C GLY A 132 12.85 6.78 -22.76
N GLY A 133 11.59 6.87 -23.21
CA GLY A 133 11.08 6.14 -24.37
C GLY A 133 10.83 4.65 -24.11
N LYS A 134 10.95 4.17 -22.87
CA LYS A 134 10.78 2.77 -22.46
C LYS A 134 9.36 2.49 -21.98
N HIS A 135 8.91 1.25 -22.17
CA HIS A 135 7.65 0.76 -21.64
C HIS A 135 7.81 0.22 -20.22
N LEU A 136 6.90 0.60 -19.33
CA LEU A 136 6.87 0.16 -17.93
C LEU A 136 5.65 -0.72 -17.70
N THR A 137 5.88 -1.94 -17.22
CA THR A 137 4.82 -2.88 -16.86
C THR A 137 5.07 -3.46 -15.48
N TRP A 138 4.09 -3.33 -14.58
CA TRP A 138 4.14 -3.89 -13.24
C TRP A 138 3.47 -5.26 -13.21
N ILE A 139 4.15 -6.24 -12.64
CA ILE A 139 3.57 -7.54 -12.28
C ILE A 139 3.29 -7.51 -10.78
N ALA A 140 2.00 -7.50 -10.43
CA ALA A 140 1.54 -7.23 -9.07
C ALA A 140 1.11 -8.50 -8.34
N ASN A 141 1.51 -8.62 -7.07
CA ASN A 141 1.12 -9.72 -6.21
C ASN A 141 0.87 -9.25 -4.77
N TYR A 142 -0.03 -9.94 -4.07
CA TYR A 142 -0.31 -9.77 -2.64
C TYR A 142 -0.14 -11.12 -1.95
N LEU A 143 0.84 -11.20 -1.05
CA LEU A 143 1.34 -12.45 -0.51
C LEU A 143 1.26 -12.46 1.02
N PRO A 144 0.95 -13.61 1.66
CA PRO A 144 1.07 -13.76 3.10
C PRO A 144 2.54 -13.70 3.54
N SER A 145 2.79 -13.39 4.82
CA SER A 145 4.13 -13.16 5.39
C SER A 145 5.13 -14.30 5.16
N GLU A 146 4.65 -15.54 5.12
CA GLU A 146 5.49 -16.73 4.98
C GLU A 146 5.69 -17.17 3.52
N HIS A 147 5.15 -16.42 2.55
CA HIS A 147 5.23 -16.83 1.16
C HIS A 147 6.68 -16.81 0.65
N PRO A 148 7.18 -17.89 0.00
CA PRO A 148 8.59 -18.01 -0.37
C PRO A 148 9.06 -16.89 -1.32
N TYR A 149 8.18 -16.37 -2.17
CA TYR A 149 8.51 -15.26 -3.09
C TYR A 149 8.99 -13.99 -2.39
N LEU A 150 8.57 -13.75 -1.14
CA LEU A 150 9.02 -12.57 -0.39
C LEU A 150 10.53 -12.59 -0.08
N LYS A 151 11.15 -13.77 -0.14
CA LYS A 151 12.60 -13.96 0.09
C LYS A 151 13.38 -14.15 -1.21
N MET A 152 12.71 -14.12 -2.37
CA MET A 152 13.36 -14.34 -3.66
C MET A 152 13.92 -13.04 -4.23
N THR A 153 15.02 -13.16 -4.98
CA THR A 153 15.56 -12.04 -5.75
C THR A 153 14.68 -11.74 -6.96
N LYS A 154 14.86 -10.56 -7.54
CA LYS A 154 14.11 -10.12 -8.72
C LYS A 154 14.35 -11.02 -9.93
N GLU A 155 15.54 -11.58 -10.08
CA GLU A 155 15.94 -12.53 -11.16
C GLU A 155 15.20 -13.86 -11.02
N LYS A 156 15.11 -14.39 -9.79
CA LYS A 156 14.39 -15.64 -9.51
C LYS A 156 12.90 -15.46 -9.77
N LEU A 157 12.31 -14.37 -9.30
CA LEU A 157 10.90 -14.05 -9.56
C LEU A 157 10.62 -13.85 -11.04
N PHE A 158 11.49 -13.11 -11.74
CA PHE A 158 11.35 -12.93 -13.18
C PHE A 158 11.38 -14.28 -13.92
N SER A 159 12.28 -15.18 -13.55
CA SER A 159 12.37 -16.53 -14.13
C SER A 159 11.08 -17.34 -13.94
N ILE A 160 10.43 -17.20 -12.78
CA ILE A 160 9.14 -17.84 -12.48
C ILE A 160 8.00 -17.19 -13.30
N TYR A 161 7.98 -15.86 -13.42
CA TYR A 161 6.87 -15.13 -14.05
C TYR A 161 6.91 -15.20 -15.58
N LYS A 162 8.12 -15.21 -16.13
CA LYS A 162 8.41 -15.25 -17.56
C LYS A 162 7.57 -16.23 -18.40
N PRO A 163 7.44 -17.54 -18.08
CA PRO A 163 6.61 -18.44 -18.88
C PRO A 163 5.14 -18.00 -18.93
N TYR A 164 4.63 -17.39 -17.86
CA TYR A 164 3.27 -16.89 -17.78
C TYR A 164 3.10 -15.56 -18.54
N LEU A 165 4.11 -14.70 -18.54
CA LEU A 165 4.14 -13.51 -19.40
C LEU A 165 4.11 -13.88 -20.88
N GLN A 166 4.79 -14.97 -21.25
CA GLN A 166 4.77 -15.47 -22.62
C GLN A 166 3.42 -16.12 -23.00
N LYS A 167 2.67 -16.66 -22.04
CA LYS A 167 1.27 -17.05 -22.26
C LYS A 167 0.37 -15.84 -22.50
N ILE A 168 0.61 -14.72 -21.81
CA ILE A 168 -0.16 -13.47 -21.99
C ILE A 168 0.16 -12.84 -23.35
N ASN A 169 1.44 -12.80 -23.72
CA ASN A 169 1.89 -12.27 -25.00
C ASN A 169 2.92 -13.24 -25.61
N PRO A 170 2.50 -14.10 -26.56
CA PRO A 170 3.40 -15.06 -27.23
C PRO A 170 4.57 -14.40 -27.98
N HIS A 171 4.42 -13.15 -28.40
CA HIS A 171 5.45 -12.39 -29.10
C HIS A 171 6.42 -11.67 -28.15
N PHE A 172 6.19 -11.71 -26.84
CA PHE A 172 7.09 -11.12 -25.86
C PHE A 172 8.43 -11.86 -25.82
N ASN A 173 9.43 -11.30 -26.52
CA ASN A 173 10.79 -11.80 -26.48
C ASN A 173 11.58 -11.18 -25.33
N TYR A 174 11.44 -11.74 -24.14
CA TYR A 174 12.13 -11.26 -22.94
C TYR A 174 13.67 -11.14 -23.09
N ARG A 175 14.32 -11.89 -24.00
CA ARG A 175 15.79 -11.83 -24.24
C ARG A 175 16.21 -10.61 -25.04
N LEU A 176 15.33 -10.10 -25.91
CA LEU A 176 15.60 -8.95 -26.79
C LEU A 176 14.90 -7.67 -26.30
N THR A 177 13.85 -7.81 -25.49
CA THR A 177 12.93 -6.73 -25.16
C THR A 177 13.13 -6.16 -23.75
N THR A 178 13.69 -6.93 -22.80
CA THR A 178 13.86 -6.48 -21.39
C THR A 178 15.18 -5.74 -21.22
N ASN A 179 15.11 -4.45 -20.90
CA ASN A 179 16.32 -3.65 -20.61
C ASN A 179 16.70 -3.74 -19.12
N ASP A 180 15.72 -3.92 -18.23
CA ASP A 180 15.93 -4.07 -16.79
C ASP A 180 14.62 -4.54 -16.10
N TYR A 181 14.74 -4.97 -14.85
CA TYR A 181 13.61 -5.20 -13.95
C TYR A 181 13.96 -4.77 -12.52
N GLN A 182 12.97 -4.27 -11.80
CA GLN A 182 13.12 -3.77 -10.43
C GLN A 182 12.06 -4.39 -9.53
N LEU A 183 12.45 -4.80 -8.31
CA LEU A 183 11.55 -5.44 -7.36
C LEU A 183 11.24 -4.49 -6.22
N PHE A 184 9.96 -4.37 -5.91
CA PHE A 184 9.44 -3.53 -4.84
C PHE A 184 8.62 -4.36 -3.86
N PHE A 185 8.96 -4.22 -2.59
CA PHE A 185 8.26 -4.88 -1.48
C PHE A 185 7.61 -3.82 -0.58
N GLY A 186 6.32 -3.98 -0.33
CA GLY A 186 5.53 -3.14 0.58
C GLY A 186 4.91 -4.00 1.66
N PRO A 187 5.40 -3.97 2.91
CA PRO A 187 4.84 -4.80 3.96
C PRO A 187 3.50 -4.26 4.45
N PHE A 188 2.64 -5.14 4.98
CA PHE A 188 1.33 -4.78 5.53
C PHE A 188 0.45 -3.97 4.54
N ALA A 189 0.59 -4.27 3.24
CA ALA A 189 -0.01 -3.50 2.18
C ALA A 189 -1.53 -3.66 2.10
N GLN A 190 -2.11 -4.73 2.67
CA GLN A 190 -3.55 -4.94 2.64
C GLN A 190 -4.05 -5.72 3.87
N PRO A 191 -4.93 -5.14 4.70
CA PRO A 191 -5.66 -5.93 5.69
C PRO A 191 -6.60 -6.92 5.00
N VAL A 192 -6.69 -8.13 5.55
CA VAL A 192 -7.61 -9.17 5.09
C VAL A 192 -8.95 -8.97 5.79
N VAL A 193 -9.94 -8.53 5.02
CA VAL A 193 -11.28 -8.21 5.53
C VAL A 193 -12.12 -9.48 5.59
N GLY A 194 -12.15 -10.10 6.77
CA GLY A 194 -12.98 -11.28 7.06
C GLY A 194 -14.43 -10.98 7.45
N VAL A 195 -15.16 -12.03 7.82
CA VAL A 195 -16.50 -11.89 8.43
C VAL A 195 -16.38 -11.15 9.75
N ASN A 196 -17.36 -10.29 10.07
CA ASN A 196 -17.36 -9.46 11.28
C ASN A 196 -16.20 -8.46 11.41
N TYR A 197 -15.55 -8.07 10.31
CA TYR A 197 -14.42 -7.13 10.34
C TYR A 197 -14.75 -5.81 11.08
N SER A 198 -15.98 -5.31 10.97
CA SER A 198 -16.44 -4.11 11.66
C SER A 198 -16.33 -4.19 13.19
N LYS A 199 -16.34 -5.40 13.77
CA LYS A 199 -16.21 -5.64 15.21
C LYS A 199 -14.75 -5.72 15.67
N ILE A 200 -13.81 -6.01 14.76
CA ILE A 200 -12.39 -6.22 15.09
C ILE A 200 -11.52 -5.03 14.72
N LYS A 201 -11.90 -4.26 13.68
CA LYS A 201 -11.12 -3.10 13.23
C LYS A 201 -10.89 -2.13 14.39
N PRO A 202 -9.73 -1.44 14.43
CA PRO A 202 -9.51 -0.42 15.43
C PRO A 202 -10.44 0.79 15.22
N ASP A 203 -10.52 1.61 16.26
CA ASP A 203 -11.04 2.97 16.26
C ASP A 203 -9.91 3.92 16.68
N PHE A 204 -10.10 5.24 16.57
CA PHE A 204 -9.07 6.22 16.95
C PHE A 204 -8.60 6.05 18.39
N LYS A 205 -9.54 5.81 19.31
CA LYS A 205 -9.26 5.66 20.74
C LYS A 205 -8.40 4.43 21.02
N THR A 206 -7.29 4.64 21.73
CA THR A 206 -6.46 3.57 22.29
C THR A 206 -6.61 3.54 23.82
N PRO A 207 -6.08 2.51 24.51
CA PRO A 207 -5.99 2.49 25.97
C PRO A 207 -5.08 3.56 26.56
N LEU A 208 -4.23 4.21 25.76
CA LEU A 208 -3.36 5.29 26.20
C LEU A 208 -4.08 6.63 26.03
N THR A 209 -4.06 7.47 27.07
CA THR A 209 -4.80 8.74 27.10
C THR A 209 -4.29 9.74 26.07
N ASN A 210 -2.99 9.74 25.77
CA ASN A 210 -2.38 10.68 24.83
C ASN A 210 -2.12 10.10 23.44
N VAL A 211 -2.56 8.87 23.13
CA VAL A 211 -2.28 8.22 21.84
C VAL A 211 -3.56 7.82 21.13
N ILE A 212 -3.67 8.24 19.87
CA ILE A 212 -4.70 7.74 18.96
C ILE A 212 -4.05 6.91 17.84
N LEU A 213 -4.78 5.93 17.33
CA LEU A 213 -4.36 5.12 16.18
C LEU A 213 -5.09 5.62 14.92
N ALA A 214 -4.42 5.74 13.79
CA ALA A 214 -5.05 6.13 12.52
C ALA A 214 -4.33 5.45 11.35
N ASN A 215 -4.73 4.21 11.04
CA ASN A 215 -4.05 3.40 10.03
C ASN A 215 -5.01 2.65 9.10
N MET A 216 -4.44 1.91 8.14
CA MET A 216 -5.17 1.25 7.07
C MET A 216 -6.23 0.25 7.56
N ASP A 217 -6.11 -0.30 8.78
CA ASP A 217 -7.08 -1.24 9.34
C ASP A 217 -8.44 -0.58 9.63
N MET A 218 -8.47 0.76 9.69
CA MET A 218 -9.68 1.54 9.84
C MET A 218 -10.41 1.80 8.52
N VAL A 219 -9.74 1.58 7.38
CA VAL A 219 -10.31 1.82 6.05
C VAL A 219 -11.28 0.69 5.72
N TYR A 220 -12.50 0.83 6.21
CA TYR A 220 -13.59 -0.12 6.07
C TYR A 220 -14.92 0.62 5.87
N PRO A 221 -15.83 0.17 4.98
CA PRO A 221 -15.73 -1.03 4.12
C PRO A 221 -14.93 -0.78 2.83
N TRP A 222 -14.27 0.37 2.73
CA TRP A 222 -13.61 0.82 1.51
C TRP A 222 -12.32 0.06 1.19
N ASP A 223 -11.82 0.27 -0.03
CA ASP A 223 -10.50 -0.19 -0.42
C ASP A 223 -9.43 0.78 0.08
N ARG A 224 -8.19 0.31 0.16
CA ARG A 224 -6.98 1.05 0.60
C ARG A 224 -6.49 2.14 -0.36
N GLY A 225 -7.40 2.88 -0.97
CA GLY A 225 -7.10 4.02 -1.83
C GLY A 225 -6.55 5.21 -1.04
N THR A 226 -5.65 5.98 -1.65
CA THR A 226 -5.04 7.17 -1.02
C THR A 226 -6.07 8.21 -0.59
N ASN A 227 -7.20 8.33 -1.28
CA ASN A 227 -8.30 9.21 -0.90
C ASN A 227 -8.84 8.90 0.52
N TYR A 228 -8.95 7.62 0.88
CA TYR A 228 -9.41 7.21 2.21
C TYR A 228 -8.32 7.36 3.28
N ALA A 229 -7.04 7.27 2.89
CA ALA A 229 -5.95 7.60 3.80
C ALA A 229 -5.93 9.10 4.14
N ILE A 230 -6.16 9.96 3.15
CA ILE A 230 -6.31 11.42 3.35
C ILE A 230 -7.53 11.71 4.23
N GLU A 231 -8.68 11.12 3.92
CA GLU A 231 -9.91 11.27 4.72
C GLU A 231 -9.68 10.82 6.18
N LEU A 232 -9.02 9.68 6.38
CA LEU A 232 -8.69 9.18 7.71
C LEU A 232 -7.76 10.14 8.48
N GLY A 233 -6.76 10.72 7.81
CA GLY A 233 -5.87 11.71 8.41
C GLY A 233 -6.61 12.97 8.86
N ILE A 234 -7.51 13.49 8.03
CA ILE A 234 -8.37 14.64 8.38
C ILE A 234 -9.28 14.29 9.57
N ASN A 235 -9.89 13.11 9.56
CA ASN A 235 -10.75 12.67 10.64
C ASN A 235 -9.99 12.45 11.95
N ALA A 236 -8.74 11.97 11.89
CA ALA A 236 -7.88 11.82 13.05
C ALA A 236 -7.53 13.18 13.68
N ALA A 237 -7.21 14.19 12.85
CA ALA A 237 -6.97 15.55 13.32
C ALA A 237 -8.21 16.14 14.02
N LYS A 238 -9.38 16.06 13.38
CA LYS A 238 -10.66 16.52 13.96
C LYS A 238 -11.02 15.78 15.25
N TYR A 239 -10.75 14.49 15.32
CA TYR A 239 -10.96 13.71 16.53
C TYR A 239 -10.07 14.24 17.66
N LEU A 240 -8.80 14.53 17.35
CA LEU A 240 -7.86 15.03 18.34
C LEU A 240 -8.26 16.42 18.87
N GLU A 241 -8.65 17.35 17.99
CA GLU A 241 -9.14 18.69 18.36
C GLU A 241 -10.28 18.62 19.38
N LYS A 242 -11.28 17.77 19.14
CA LYS A 242 -12.40 17.57 20.06
C LYS A 242 -11.99 17.00 21.42
N THR A 243 -10.89 16.25 21.48
CA THR A 243 -10.36 15.71 22.75
C THR A 243 -9.45 16.68 23.50
N ILE A 244 -9.17 17.85 22.92
CA ILE A 244 -8.44 18.94 23.56
C ILE A 244 -9.43 19.93 24.18
N GLU A 245 -10.59 20.12 23.56
CA GLU A 245 -11.65 21.03 24.04
C GLU A 245 -12.46 20.47 25.23
N ASN A 246 -12.34 19.17 25.53
CA ASN A 246 -12.96 18.50 26.67
C ASN A 246 -11.91 18.09 27.71
#